data_AF-A0A1G7E5N3-F1
#
_entry.id   AF-A0A1G7E5N3-F1
#
_cell.length_a   1.000
_cell.length_b   1.000
_cell.length_c   1.000
_cell.angle_alpha   90.00
_cell.angle_beta   90.00
_cell.angle_gamma   90.00
#
_symmetry.space_group_name_H-M   'P 1'
#
loop_
_entity.id
_entity.type
_entity.pdbx_description
1 polymer ?
#
loop_
_entity_poly.entity_id
_entity_poly.type
_entity_poly.pdbx_seq_one_letter_code
_entity_poly.pdbx_strand_id
1 'polypeptide(L)'
;MIRKVQPAFMLSHSRYDPCNTDHMNTTQVVLECRMIAQAGGHNPGEEVLGAPQLYLFEPHQTEQTGWKPDTFLDITPVWNRKRAAIECMDGQHHLRDYYTRVAQQRTNHFKRNSGGQSGGHDCQYAEGFESAFPRTVDAL
;
A
#
# COMPACT_ATOMS: atom_id res chain seq x y z
N MET A 1 11.98 2.60 -16.02
CA MET A 1 11.91 1.53 -15.00
C MET A 1 10.57 0.80 -15.08
N ILE A 2 9.43 1.48 -14.96
CA ILE A 2 8.09 0.86 -15.01
C ILE A 2 7.89 -0.07 -16.22
N ARG A 3 8.15 0.39 -17.45
CA ARG A 3 8.05 -0.47 -18.66
C ARG A 3 8.99 -1.67 -18.68
N LYS A 4 10.13 -1.59 -18.00
CA LYS A 4 11.08 -2.72 -17.89
C LYS A 4 10.59 -3.76 -16.88
N VAL A 5 9.88 -3.31 -15.83
CA VAL A 5 9.39 -4.17 -14.75
C VAL A 5 8.03 -4.77 -15.07
N GLN A 6 7.18 -4.06 -15.81
CA GLN A 6 5.78 -4.43 -16.08
C GLN A 6 5.05 -4.86 -14.79
N PRO A 7 4.96 -3.97 -13.79
CA PRO A 7 4.40 -4.33 -12.50
C PRO A 7 2.93 -4.74 -12.61
N ALA A 8 2.53 -5.79 -11.90
CA ALA A 8 1.12 -6.18 -11.77
C ALA A 8 0.30 -5.19 -10.92
N PHE A 9 0.97 -4.57 -9.94
CA PHE A 9 0.44 -3.48 -9.11
C PHE A 9 1.60 -2.60 -8.63
N MET A 10 1.26 -1.40 -8.16
CA MET A 10 2.21 -0.42 -7.64
C MET A 10 1.78 0.02 -6.24
N LEU A 11 2.74 0.41 -5.40
CA LEU A 11 2.50 0.96 -4.06
C LEU A 11 3.13 2.36 -3.96
N SER A 12 2.46 3.28 -3.27
CA SER A 12 2.99 4.63 -2.99
C SER A 12 2.39 5.20 -1.68
N HIS A 13 2.75 6.43 -1.32
CA HIS A 13 2.27 7.13 -0.14
C HIS A 13 0.84 7.69 -0.32
N SER A 14 0.25 8.23 0.76
CA SER A 14 -1.02 8.95 0.70
C SER A 14 -0.99 10.15 -0.25
N ARG A 15 -2.16 10.55 -0.76
CA ARG A 15 -2.32 11.73 -1.63
C ARG A 15 -2.11 13.05 -0.89
N TYR A 16 -2.41 13.06 0.40
CA TYR A 16 -2.22 14.20 1.28
C TYR A 16 -1.41 13.77 2.50
N ASP A 17 -0.46 14.59 2.95
CA ASP A 17 0.30 14.39 4.18
C ASP A 17 0.80 15.75 4.68
N PRO A 18 0.18 16.34 5.73
CA PRO A 18 0.56 17.65 6.23
C PRO A 18 1.92 17.63 6.95
N CYS A 19 2.44 16.45 7.30
CA CYS A 19 3.68 16.27 8.04
C CYS A 19 4.87 16.00 7.13
N ASN A 20 4.64 15.59 5.88
CA ASN A 20 5.72 15.35 4.92
C ASN A 20 5.27 15.56 3.46
N THR A 21 5.69 16.67 2.86
CA THR A 21 5.35 16.99 1.46
C THR A 21 5.93 16.02 0.46
N ASP A 22 7.05 15.36 0.77
CA ASP A 22 7.71 14.44 -0.15
C ASP A 22 6.89 13.17 -0.38
N HIS A 23 6.05 12.79 0.59
CA HIS A 23 5.09 11.70 0.43
C HIS A 23 4.10 11.99 -0.69
N MET A 24 3.48 13.18 -0.65
CA MET A 24 2.51 13.61 -1.68
C MET A 24 3.18 13.74 -3.05
N ASN A 25 4.37 14.37 -3.08
CA ASN A 25 5.16 14.54 -4.30
C ASN A 25 5.52 13.18 -4.93
N THR A 26 5.90 12.19 -4.12
CA THR A 26 6.22 10.84 -4.61
C THR A 26 5.02 10.21 -5.29
N THR A 27 3.83 10.28 -4.70
CA THR A 27 2.61 9.71 -5.29
C THR A 27 2.21 10.42 -6.58
N GLN A 28 2.40 11.74 -6.67
CA GLN A 28 2.21 12.47 -7.92
C GLN A 28 3.17 11.96 -9.02
N VAL A 29 4.46 11.87 -8.74
CA VAL A 29 5.46 11.36 -9.70
C VAL A 29 5.16 9.93 -10.14
N VAL A 30 4.76 9.06 -9.21
CA VAL A 30 4.35 7.68 -9.50
C VAL A 30 3.18 7.63 -10.48
N LEU A 31 2.15 8.46 -10.27
CA LEU A 31 0.99 8.55 -11.16
C LEU A 31 1.38 9.07 -12.56
N GLU A 32 2.18 10.13 -12.62
CA GLU A 32 2.67 10.69 -13.89
C GLU A 32 3.50 9.67 -14.67
N CYS A 33 4.45 9.02 -14.01
CA CYS A 33 5.28 7.99 -14.62
C CYS A 33 4.45 6.78 -15.08
N ARG A 34 3.40 6.39 -14.33
CA ARG A 34 2.46 5.35 -14.75
C ARG A 34 1.73 5.76 -16.04
N MET A 35 1.21 6.99 -16.11
CA MET A 35 0.51 7.50 -17.31
C MET A 35 1.43 7.55 -18.53
N ILE A 36 2.65 8.05 -18.36
CA ILE A 36 3.66 8.09 -19.43
C ILE A 36 4.02 6.67 -19.89
N ALA A 37 4.17 5.72 -18.97
CA ALA A 37 4.49 4.34 -19.30
C ALA A 37 3.38 3.66 -20.13
N GLN A 38 2.13 4.09 -19.99
CA GLN A 38 0.98 3.62 -20.78
C GLN A 38 0.88 4.26 -22.17
N ALA A 39 1.53 5.41 -22.38
CA ALA A 39 1.41 6.17 -23.62
C ALA A 39 2.27 5.57 -24.74
N GLY A 40 1.65 4.95 -25.75
CA GLY A 40 2.37 4.39 -26.91
C GLY A 40 3.22 5.39 -27.72
N GLY A 41 2.90 6.69 -27.63
CA GLY A 41 3.70 7.75 -28.25
C GLY A 41 5.01 8.09 -27.52
N HIS A 42 5.13 7.73 -26.24
CA HIS A 42 6.38 7.83 -25.51
C HIS A 42 7.23 6.60 -25.83
N ASN A 43 8.43 6.77 -26.41
CA ASN A 43 9.28 5.71 -26.96
C ASN A 43 8.51 4.67 -27.81
N PRO A 44 8.11 5.03 -29.05
CA PRO A 44 7.38 4.13 -29.93
C PRO A 44 8.10 2.80 -30.18
N GLY A 45 7.34 1.69 -30.20
CA GLY A 45 7.85 0.34 -30.41
C GLY A 45 8.21 -0.42 -29.13
N GLU A 46 8.23 0.24 -27.98
CA GLU A 46 8.35 -0.43 -26.68
C GLU A 46 7.01 -0.99 -26.20
N GLU A 47 7.06 -2.05 -25.39
CA GLU A 47 5.89 -2.56 -24.67
C GLU A 47 5.39 -1.52 -23.66
N VAL A 48 4.17 -1.04 -23.88
CA VAL A 48 3.50 -0.10 -22.97
C VAL A 48 3.06 -0.82 -21.70
N LEU A 49 2.95 -0.07 -20.61
CA LEU A 49 2.33 -0.59 -19.40
C LEU A 49 0.84 -0.84 -19.64
N GLY A 50 0.31 -1.93 -19.08
CA GLY A 50 -1.13 -2.13 -18.92
C GLY A 50 -1.74 -1.14 -17.92
N ALA A 51 -2.78 -1.53 -17.18
CA ALA A 51 -3.40 -0.68 -16.15
C ALA A 51 -3.26 -1.26 -14.74
N PRO A 52 -2.04 -1.45 -14.21
CA PRO A 52 -1.87 -2.00 -12.87
C PRO A 52 -2.53 -1.09 -11.83
N GLN A 53 -3.08 -1.72 -10.80
CA GLN A 53 -3.61 -0.99 -9.65
C GLN A 53 -2.49 -0.23 -8.94
N LEU A 54 -2.84 0.91 -8.37
CA LEU A 54 -1.97 1.65 -7.46
C LEU A 54 -2.66 1.67 -6.09
N TYR A 55 -1.95 1.20 -5.08
CA TYR A 55 -2.42 1.22 -3.70
C TYR A 55 -1.55 2.17 -2.87
N LEU A 56 -2.20 2.91 -1.98
CA LEU A 56 -1.54 3.86 -1.09
C LEU A 56 -1.40 3.21 0.29
N PHE A 57 -0.17 2.98 0.74
CA PHE A 57 0.08 2.40 2.05
C PHE A 57 -0.16 3.39 3.18
N GLU A 58 -0.42 2.85 4.37
CA GLU A 58 -0.81 3.62 5.55
C GLU A 58 0.24 4.67 5.97
N PRO A 59 -0.14 5.96 6.06
CA PRO A 59 0.75 7.03 6.51
C PRO A 59 0.82 7.13 8.04
N HIS A 60 1.81 7.87 8.55
CA HIS A 60 2.11 7.95 9.98
C HIS A 60 1.02 8.62 10.84
N GLN A 61 0.25 9.55 10.27
CA GLN A 61 -0.91 10.15 10.92
C GLN A 61 -2.15 9.95 10.06
N THR A 62 -2.67 8.72 10.08
CA THR A 62 -3.72 8.26 9.17
C THR A 62 -4.87 9.25 9.02
N GLU A 63 -5.46 9.72 10.11
CA GLU A 63 -6.62 10.61 10.09
C GLU A 63 -6.28 12.01 9.57
N GLN A 64 -5.07 12.51 9.83
CA GLN A 64 -4.61 13.84 9.37
C GLN A 64 -4.36 13.87 7.85
N THR A 65 -4.09 12.70 7.26
CA THR A 65 -3.90 12.57 5.81
C THR A 65 -5.19 12.41 5.02
N GLY A 66 -6.33 12.23 5.70
CA GLY A 66 -7.60 11.85 5.04
C GLY A 66 -7.57 10.48 4.37
N TRP A 67 -6.50 9.70 4.57
CA TRP A 67 -6.36 8.35 4.04
C TRP A 67 -7.40 7.43 4.65
N LYS A 68 -8.05 6.62 3.81
CA LYS A 68 -9.09 5.68 4.23
C LYS A 68 -8.84 4.31 3.61
N PRO A 69 -8.55 3.28 4.41
CA PRO A 69 -8.26 1.96 3.85
C PRO A 69 -9.53 1.34 3.28
N ASP A 70 -9.40 0.77 2.08
CA ASP A 70 -10.42 -0.06 1.44
C ASP A 70 -9.94 -1.49 1.18
N THR A 71 -8.66 -1.76 1.49
CA THR A 71 -8.02 -3.06 1.37
C THR A 71 -7.30 -3.38 2.67
N PHE A 72 -7.53 -4.57 3.22
CA PHE A 72 -6.68 -5.12 4.27
C PHE A 72 -6.02 -6.40 3.78
N LEU A 73 -4.69 -6.44 3.85
CA LEU A 73 -3.90 -7.61 3.50
C LEU A 73 -3.46 -8.30 4.79
N ASP A 74 -3.81 -9.58 4.93
CA ASP A 74 -3.24 -10.41 5.98
C ASP A 74 -1.76 -10.66 5.69
N ILE A 75 -0.90 -10.16 6.57
CA ILE A 75 0.55 -10.33 6.49
C ILE A 75 1.09 -11.25 7.59
N THR A 76 0.20 -11.95 8.32
CA THR A 76 0.57 -12.91 9.37
C THR A 76 1.64 -13.90 8.91
N PRO A 77 1.54 -14.53 7.71
CA PRO A 77 2.55 -15.50 7.26
C PRO A 77 3.95 -14.92 7.04
N VAL A 78 4.06 -13.59 6.87
CA VAL A 78 5.32 -12.91 6.55
C VAL A 78 5.72 -11.87 7.60
N TRP A 79 5.01 -11.80 8.73
CA TRP A 79 5.23 -10.80 9.77
C TRP A 79 6.69 -10.73 10.23
N ASN A 80 7.31 -11.89 10.50
CA ASN A 80 8.69 -11.94 10.97
C ASN A 80 9.68 -11.35 9.96
N ARG A 81 9.41 -11.46 8.65
CA ARG A 81 10.24 -10.84 7.61
C ARG A 81 10.10 -9.32 7.62
N LYS A 82 8.87 -8.81 7.75
CA LYS A 82 8.62 -7.37 7.90
C LYS A 82 9.29 -6.82 9.16
N ARG A 83 9.15 -7.51 10.29
CA ARG A 83 9.75 -7.09 11.56
C ARG A 83 11.27 -7.05 11.48
N ALA A 84 11.92 -8.07 10.92
CA ALA A 84 13.36 -8.08 10.71
C ALA A 84 13.82 -6.91 9.81
N ALA A 85 13.09 -6.60 8.73
CA ALA A 85 13.41 -5.46 7.87
C ALA A 85 13.29 -4.11 8.59
N ILE A 86 12.28 -3.94 9.44
CA ILE A 86 12.10 -2.75 10.29
C ILE A 86 13.25 -2.62 11.30
N GLU A 87 13.73 -3.73 11.86
CA GLU A 87 14.82 -3.74 12.83
C GLU A 87 16.16 -3.33 12.22
N CYS A 88 16.34 -3.45 10.91
CA CYS A 88 17.51 -2.90 10.22
C CYS A 88 17.56 -1.36 10.20
N MET A 89 16.46 -0.66 10.55
CA MET A 89 16.42 0.80 10.62
C MET A 89 16.99 1.29 11.97
N ASP A 90 18.31 1.34 12.07
CA ASP A 90 19.03 1.59 13.33
C ASP A 90 18.74 2.98 13.93
N GLY A 91 18.53 4.00 13.09
CA GLY A 91 18.19 5.36 13.57
C GLY A 91 16.74 5.54 14.07
N GLN A 92 15.90 4.49 14.03
CA GLN A 92 14.44 4.61 14.13
C GLN A 92 13.80 3.61 15.12
N HIS A 93 14.47 3.31 16.23
CA HIS A 93 13.98 2.32 17.21
C HIS A 93 12.53 2.53 17.67
N HIS A 94 12.12 3.79 17.92
CA HIS A 94 10.76 4.11 18.35
C HIS A 94 9.70 3.75 17.30
N LEU A 95 10.06 3.72 16.01
CA LEU A 95 9.16 3.35 14.93
C LEU A 95 8.92 1.83 14.86
N ARG A 96 9.81 1.02 15.43
CA ARG A 96 9.68 -0.45 15.40
C ARG A 96 8.39 -0.89 16.10
N ASP A 97 8.18 -0.41 17.31
CA ASP A 97 6.99 -0.75 18.09
C ASP A 97 5.75 -0.01 17.59
N TYR A 98 5.93 1.20 17.08
CA TYR A 98 4.85 1.92 16.39
C TYR A 98 4.27 1.09 15.25
N TYR A 99 5.09 0.65 14.29
CA TYR A 99 4.60 -0.13 13.13
C TYR A 99 4.15 -1.55 13.50
N THR A 100 4.62 -2.08 14.63
CA THR A 100 4.06 -3.30 15.22
C THR A 100 2.63 -3.09 15.69
N ARG A 101 2.37 -2.00 16.43
CA ARG A 101 1.01 -1.64 16.85
C ARG A 101 0.12 -1.34 15.64
N VAL A 102 0.62 -0.65 14.62
CA VAL A 102 -0.14 -0.41 13.36
C VAL A 102 -0.64 -1.73 12.77
N ALA A 103 0.23 -2.72 12.60
CA ALA A 103 -0.16 -4.00 12.02
C ALA A 103 -1.17 -4.78 12.88
N GLN A 104 -1.02 -4.71 14.21
CA GLN A 104 -1.97 -5.29 15.15
C GLN A 104 -3.33 -4.57 15.12
N GLN A 105 -3.35 -3.23 15.01
CA GLN A 105 -4.61 -2.48 14.92
C GLN A 105 -5.35 -2.74 13.60
N ARG A 106 -4.64 -2.95 12.50
CA ARG A 106 -5.26 -3.37 11.23
C ARG A 106 -5.81 -4.79 11.28
N THR A 107 -5.29 -5.64 12.16
CA THR A 107 -5.84 -6.99 12.39
C THR A 107 -7.26 -6.94 12.94
N ASN A 108 -7.57 -6.01 13.85
CA ASN A 108 -8.94 -5.83 14.32
C ASN A 108 -9.89 -5.50 13.16
N HIS A 109 -9.48 -4.59 12.27
CA HIS A 109 -10.25 -4.24 11.07
C HIS A 109 -10.40 -5.45 10.13
N PHE A 110 -9.32 -6.18 9.84
CA PHE A 110 -9.36 -7.36 9.01
C PHE A 110 -10.33 -8.41 9.58
N LYS A 111 -10.17 -8.80 10.84
CA LYS A 111 -11.01 -9.82 11.49
C LYS A 111 -12.48 -9.40 11.56
N ARG A 112 -12.75 -8.11 11.82
CA ARG A 112 -14.12 -7.59 11.90
C ARG A 112 -14.84 -7.62 10.55
N ASN A 113 -14.12 -7.43 9.45
CA ASN A 113 -14.67 -7.40 8.09
C ASN A 113 -14.61 -8.75 7.36
N SER A 114 -13.78 -9.69 7.81
CA SER A 114 -13.65 -11.04 7.21
C SER A 114 -14.42 -12.13 7.96
N GLY A 115 -15.11 -11.80 9.06
CA GLY A 115 -15.76 -12.79 9.93
C GLY A 115 -14.80 -13.52 10.88
N GLY A 116 -13.52 -13.13 10.94
CA GLY A 116 -12.51 -13.69 11.85
C GLY A 116 -12.84 -13.57 13.34
N GLN A 117 -13.71 -12.64 13.75
CA GLN A 117 -14.20 -12.57 15.13
C GLN A 117 -15.21 -13.66 15.48
N SER A 118 -15.83 -14.30 14.49
CA SER A 118 -16.86 -15.34 14.66
C SER A 118 -16.33 -16.74 14.32
N GLY A 119 -15.03 -16.98 14.48
CA GLY A 119 -14.37 -18.26 14.14
C GLY A 119 -13.93 -18.39 12.69
N GLY A 120 -13.99 -17.30 11.90
CA GLY A 120 -13.41 -17.23 10.55
C GLY A 120 -11.88 -17.11 10.56
N HIS A 121 -11.33 -16.48 9.53
CA HIS A 121 -9.88 -16.35 9.35
C HIS A 121 -9.20 -15.59 10.51
N ASP A 122 -8.33 -16.27 11.25
CA ASP A 122 -7.62 -15.74 12.40
C ASP A 122 -6.30 -15.02 12.03
N CYS A 123 -6.44 -13.84 11.42
CA CYS A 123 -5.34 -12.92 11.15
C CYS A 123 -4.72 -12.40 12.47
N GLN A 124 -3.39 -12.25 12.54
CA GLN A 124 -2.65 -11.67 13.67
C GLN A 124 -1.97 -10.34 13.34
N TYR A 125 -1.64 -10.13 12.06
CA TYR A 125 -1.03 -8.91 11.54
C TYR A 125 -1.61 -8.58 10.17
N ALA A 126 -2.03 -7.33 9.97
CA ALA A 126 -2.53 -6.87 8.68
C ALA A 126 -1.90 -5.53 8.27
N GLU A 127 -1.90 -5.25 6.96
CA GLU A 127 -1.62 -3.93 6.41
C GLU A 127 -2.87 -3.35 5.76
N GLY A 128 -3.10 -2.06 5.94
CA GLY A 128 -4.16 -1.34 5.26
C GLY A 128 -3.64 -0.63 4.01
N PHE A 129 -4.47 -0.59 2.97
CA PHE A 129 -4.22 0.16 1.74
C PHE A 129 -5.48 0.88 1.26
N GLU A 130 -5.29 2.04 0.64
CA GLU A 130 -6.32 2.77 -0.12
C GLU A 130 -6.09 2.54 -1.62
N SER A 131 -7.14 2.20 -2.38
CA SER A 131 -7.04 2.06 -3.82
C SER A 131 -7.09 3.42 -4.52
N ALA A 132 -6.15 3.66 -5.45
CA ALA A 132 -6.15 4.89 -6.23
C ALA A 132 -7.15 4.84 -7.40
N PHE A 133 -7.47 3.63 -7.88
CA PHE A 133 -8.34 3.37 -9.02
C PHE A 133 -9.40 2.33 -8.64
N PRO A 134 -10.59 2.32 -9.29
CA PRO A 134 -11.58 1.28 -9.07
C PRO A 134 -11.05 -0.10 -9.50
N ARG A 135 -11.53 -1.15 -8.84
CA ARG A 135 -11.32 -2.55 -9.25
C ARG A 135 -12.42 -2.97 -10.23
N THR A 136 -12.05 -3.73 -11.25
CA THR A 136 -12.99 -4.38 -12.18
C THR A 136 -13.17 -5.83 -11.77
N VAL A 137 -14.41 -6.27 -11.57
CA VAL A 137 -14.74 -7.64 -11.14
C VAL A 137 -15.94 -8.16 -11.93
N ASP A 138 -15.99 -9.47 -12.16
CA ASP A 138 -17.13 -10.13 -12.82
C ASP A 138 -18.23 -10.54 -11.83
N ALA A 139 -17.96 -10.50 -10.51
CA ALA A 139 -18.89 -10.78 -9.43
C ALA A 139 -18.47 -10.07 -8.12
N LEU A 140 -19.40 -9.94 -7.15
CA LEU A 140 -19.21 -9.30 -5.83
C LEU A 140 -19.12 -10.32 -4.69
#